data_AF-A0A433RW20-F1
#
_entry.id   AF-A0A433RW20-F1
#
_cell.length_a   1.000
_cell.length_b   1.000
_cell.length_c   1.000
_cell.angle_alpha   90.00
_cell.angle_beta   90.00
_cell.angle_gamma   90.00
#
_symmetry.space_group_name_H-M   'P 1'
#
loop_
_entity.id
_entity.type
_entity.pdbx_description
1 polymer ?
#
loop_
_entity_poly.entity_id
_entity_poly.type
_entity_poly.pdbx_seq_one_letter_code
_entity_poly.pdbx_strand_id
1 'polypeptide(L)'
;MKIDRIVATGGLPQRNQLLMQIYADVMNQPIIISESEYAPAIGAAILAAVATKHYNTVPEAIAKMAPPLEKVIEPSKDAATYQQLYGLYTALHDYFGYQNPDYMKTLKALRSN
;
A
#
# COMPACT_ATOMS: atom_id res chain seq x y z
N MET A 1 14.40 -5.90 -7.63
CA MET A 1 14.49 -4.83 -6.60
C MET A 1 14.02 -5.43 -5.28
N LYS A 2 14.73 -5.20 -4.18
CA LYS A 2 14.35 -5.70 -2.85
C LYS A 2 13.37 -4.71 -2.20
N ILE A 3 12.34 -5.22 -1.55
CA ILE A 3 11.43 -4.42 -0.71
C ILE A 3 11.84 -4.66 0.74
N ASP A 4 12.22 -3.59 1.45
CA ASP A 4 12.67 -3.70 2.84
C ASP A 4 11.53 -3.50 3.86
N ARG A 5 10.49 -2.74 3.51
CA ARG A 5 9.32 -2.49 4.36
C ARG A 5 8.11 -2.02 3.56
N ILE A 6 6.92 -2.30 4.08
CA ILE A 6 5.65 -1.83 3.56
C ILE A 6 4.97 -1.01 4.66
N VAL A 7 4.65 0.25 4.35
CA VAL A 7 3.93 1.15 5.27
C VAL A 7 2.60 1.54 4.63
N ALA A 8 1.51 1.23 5.30
CA ALA A 8 0.17 1.57 4.89
C ALA A 8 -0.28 2.86 5.60
N THR A 9 -0.79 3.82 4.81
CA THR A 9 -1.24 5.14 5.28
C THR A 9 -2.65 5.45 4.78
N GLY A 10 -3.29 6.44 5.39
CA GLY A 10 -4.66 6.86 5.06
C GLY A 10 -5.69 6.15 5.93
N GLY A 11 -6.98 6.34 5.63
CA GLY A 11 -8.06 5.82 6.49
C GLY A 11 -8.41 4.34 6.28
N LEU A 12 -8.03 3.73 5.15
CA LEU A 12 -8.36 2.33 4.87
C LEU A 12 -7.69 1.33 5.84
N PRO A 13 -6.38 1.44 6.13
CA PRO A 13 -5.71 0.54 7.08
C PRO A 13 -6.34 0.51 8.48
N GLN A 14 -6.86 1.65 8.93
CA GLN A 14 -7.48 1.79 10.26
C GLN A 14 -8.90 1.21 10.30
N ARG A 15 -9.63 1.26 9.18
CA ARG A 15 -11.04 0.86 9.10
C ARG A 15 -11.25 -0.61 8.74
N ASN A 16 -10.28 -1.27 8.10
CA ASN A 16 -10.45 -2.65 7.63
C ASN A 16 -9.22 -3.52 7.94
N GLN A 17 -9.19 -4.05 9.16
CA GLN A 17 -8.11 -4.93 9.63
C GLN A 17 -8.01 -6.24 8.83
N LEU A 18 -9.15 -6.81 8.42
CA LEU A 18 -9.17 -8.02 7.62
C LEU A 18 -8.46 -7.81 6.28
N LEU A 19 -8.74 -6.70 5.60
CA LEU A 19 -8.08 -6.39 4.33
C LEU A 19 -6.57 -6.21 4.51
N MET A 20 -6.12 -5.61 5.61
CA MET A 20 -4.70 -5.48 5.88
C MET A 20 -4.03 -6.83 6.16
N GLN A 21 -4.72 -7.77 6.82
CA GLN A 21 -4.23 -9.14 6.97
C GLN A 21 -4.11 -9.84 5.62
N ILE A 22 -5.13 -9.73 4.76
CA ILE A 22 -5.09 -10.29 3.40
C ILE A 22 -3.91 -9.71 2.61
N TYR A 23 -3.66 -8.41 2.72
CA TYR A 23 -2.50 -7.78 2.07
C TYR A 23 -1.17 -8.34 2.60
N ALA A 24 -1.02 -8.50 3.92
CA ALA A 24 0.19 -9.06 4.50
C ALA A 24 0.43 -10.50 4.03
N ASP A 25 -0.64 -11.29 3.95
CA ASP A 25 -0.60 -12.70 3.53
C ASP A 25 -0.30 -12.85 2.03
N VAL A 26 -0.94 -12.04 1.17
CA VAL A 26 -0.72 -12.05 -0.28
C VAL A 26 0.70 -11.58 -0.63
N MET A 27 1.17 -10.51 0.01
CA MET A 27 2.53 -10.01 -0.22
C MET A 27 3.59 -10.84 0.49
N ASN A 28 3.18 -11.69 1.44
CA ASN A 28 4.05 -12.43 2.35
C ASN A 28 5.13 -11.53 2.97
N GLN A 29 4.70 -10.34 3.43
CA GLN A 29 5.55 -9.31 4.04
C GLN A 29 4.80 -8.63 5.19
N PRO A 30 5.50 -8.22 6.27
CA PRO A 30 4.89 -7.44 7.33
C PRO A 30 4.39 -6.08 6.80
N ILE A 31 3.20 -5.67 7.24
CA ILE A 31 2.63 -4.35 6.92
C ILE A 31 2.60 -3.51 8.18
N ILE A 32 3.23 -2.35 8.09
CA ILE A 32 3.26 -1.35 9.16
C ILE A 32 2.11 -0.36 8.92
N ILE A 33 1.26 -0.13 9.91
CA ILE A 33 0.20 0.87 9.86
C ILE A 33 0.70 2.17 10.49
N SER A 34 0.56 3.27 9.75
CA SER A 34 0.77 4.63 10.29
C SER A 34 -0.41 5.05 11.16
N GLU A 35 -0.13 5.62 12.33
CA GLU A 35 -1.15 6.12 13.26
C GLU A 35 -1.96 7.28 12.67
N SER A 36 -1.35 8.10 11.80
CA SER A 36 -2.03 9.24 11.20
C SER A 36 -2.77 8.89 9.90
N GLU A 37 -4.05 9.27 9.82
CA GLU A 37 -4.83 9.32 8.57
C GLU A 37 -4.38 10.46 7.64
N TYR A 38 -3.63 11.44 8.16
CA TYR A 38 -3.24 12.67 7.46
C TYR A 38 -1.76 12.71 7.08
N ALA A 39 -1.16 11.55 6.74
CA ALA A 39 0.23 11.45 6.33
C ALA A 39 0.68 12.50 5.30
N PRO A 40 -0.13 12.87 4.27
CA PRO A 40 0.24 13.93 3.33
C PRO A 40 0.39 15.32 3.99
N ALA A 41 -0.51 15.68 4.91
CA ALA A 41 -0.48 16.97 5.60
C ALA A 41 0.74 17.07 6.54
N ILE A 42 1.06 15.97 7.25
CA ILE A 42 2.25 15.89 8.09
C ILE A 42 3.51 16.04 7.24
N GLY A 43 3.58 15.37 6.08
CA GLY A 43 4.70 15.52 5.14
C GLY A 43 4.88 16.98 4.68
N ALA A 44 3.80 17.67 4.35
CA ALA A 44 3.85 19.08 3.99
C ALA A 44 4.33 19.97 5.15
N ALA A 45 3.87 19.71 6.38
CA ALA A 45 4.30 20.44 7.58
C ALA A 45 5.80 20.23 7.88
N ILE A 46 6.30 18.99 7.72
CA ILE A 46 7.72 18.66 7.88
C ILE A 46 8.56 19.48 6.90
N LEU A 47 8.18 19.50 5.63
CA LEU A 47 8.90 20.26 4.60
C LEU A 47 8.84 21.77 4.86
N ALA A 48 7.68 22.28 5.29
CA ALA A 48 7.52 23.69 5.66
C ALA A 48 8.42 24.07 6.84
N ALA A 49 8.53 23.21 7.87
CA ALA A 49 9.39 23.46 9.03
C ALA A 49 10.89 23.51 8.66
N VAL A 50 11.32 22.71 7.69
CA VAL A 50 12.69 22.80 7.17
C VAL A 50 12.88 24.06 6.32
N ALA A 51 11.91 24.40 5.45
CA ALA A 51 11.97 25.58 4.59
C ALA A 51 12.03 26.90 5.40
N THR A 52 11.34 26.95 6.54
CA THR A 52 11.37 28.09 7.47
C THR A 52 12.56 28.08 8.43
N LYS A 53 13.47 27.11 8.29
CA LYS A 53 14.66 26.92 9.14
C LYS A 53 14.33 26.63 10.61
N HIS A 54 13.13 26.12 10.90
CA HIS A 54 12.80 25.62 12.23
C HIS A 54 13.56 24.32 12.55
N TYR A 55 13.78 23.49 11.54
CA TYR A 55 14.74 22.38 11.55
C TYR A 55 15.78 22.56 10.43
N ASN A 56 16.98 22.03 10.63
CA ASN A 56 18.08 22.19 9.66
C ASN A 56 17.98 21.20 8.50
N THR A 57 17.42 20.02 8.76
CA THR A 57 17.34 18.94 7.77
C THR A 57 16.01 18.20 7.82
N VAL A 58 15.63 17.58 6.69
CA VAL A 58 14.42 16.74 6.62
C VAL A 58 14.50 15.53 7.57
N PRO A 59 15.61 14.77 7.68
CA PRO A 59 15.70 13.68 8.65
C PRO A 59 15.51 14.11 10.10
N GLU A 60 16.05 15.28 10.49
CA GLU A 60 15.84 15.87 11.81
C GLU A 60 14.36 16.18 12.05
N ALA A 61 13.71 16.84 11.09
CA ALA A 61 12.29 17.17 11.18
C ALA A 61 11.41 15.89 11.24
N ILE A 62 11.71 14.86 10.45
CA ILE A 62 11.03 13.56 10.51
C ILE A 62 11.17 12.94 11.91
N ALA A 63 12.38 12.92 12.48
CA ALA A 63 12.61 12.32 13.79
C ALA A 63 11.84 13.02 14.93
N LYS A 64 11.44 14.28 14.73
CA LYS A 64 10.70 15.08 15.72
C LYS A 64 9.20 15.18 15.46
N MET A 65 8.78 15.07 14.20
CA MET A 65 7.41 15.37 13.78
C MET A 65 6.65 14.18 13.22
N ALA A 66 7.34 13.12 12.76
CA ALA A 66 6.66 11.97 12.20
C ALA A 66 5.86 11.24 13.29
N PRO A 67 4.61 10.85 13.01
CA PRO A 67 3.80 10.10 13.95
C PRO A 67 4.42 8.71 14.19
N PRO A 68 4.16 8.10 15.35
CA PRO A 68 4.56 6.73 15.59
C PRO A 68 3.93 5.77 14.56
N LEU A 69 4.57 4.62 14.43
CA LEU A 69 3.99 3.48 13.73
C LEU A 69 3.10 2.74 14.74
N GLU A 70 1.82 2.59 14.41
CA GLU A 70 0.78 2.16 15.35
C GLU A 70 0.83 0.64 15.58
N LYS A 71 0.89 -0.12 14.49
CA LYS A 71 0.75 -1.58 14.51
C LYS A 71 1.49 -2.24 13.36
N VAL A 72 2.06 -3.41 13.61
CA VAL A 72 2.59 -4.29 12.57
C VAL A 72 1.64 -5.47 12.39
N ILE A 73 1.28 -5.76 11.15
CA ILE A 73 0.49 -6.93 10.76
C ILE A 73 1.43 -7.90 10.07
N GLU A 74 1.63 -9.04 10.72
CA GLU A 74 2.47 -10.12 10.22
C GLU A 74 1.70 -11.05 9.29
N PRO A 75 2.34 -11.64 8.27
CA PRO A 75 1.73 -12.69 7.48
C PRO A 75 1.29 -13.86 8.36
N SER A 76 0.10 -14.38 8.08
CA SER A 76 -0.47 -15.54 8.74
C SER A 76 -0.06 -16.83 8.03
N LYS A 77 -0.51 -17.97 8.56
CA LYS A 77 -0.35 -19.28 7.92
C LYS A 77 -1.05 -19.37 6.55
N ASP A 78 -2.03 -18.50 6.28
CA ASP A 78 -2.80 -18.51 5.04
C ASP A 78 -2.02 -17.93 3.86
N ALA A 79 -0.87 -17.28 4.10
CA ALA A 79 0.03 -16.76 3.07
C ALA A 79 0.41 -17.83 2.02
N ALA A 80 0.60 -19.09 2.43
CA ALA A 80 0.90 -20.18 1.51
C ALA A 80 -0.25 -20.44 0.51
N THR A 81 -1.50 -20.38 0.98
CA THR A 81 -2.68 -20.49 0.12
C THR A 81 -2.78 -19.29 -0.82
N TYR A 82 -2.52 -18.08 -0.30
CA TYR A 82 -2.55 -16.89 -1.13
C TYR A 82 -1.48 -16.87 -2.23
N GLN A 83 -0.31 -17.46 -2.02
CA GLN A 83 0.68 -17.62 -3.09
C GLN A 83 0.17 -18.47 -4.25
N GLN A 84 -0.57 -19.55 -3.96
CA GLN A 84 -1.18 -20.38 -5.01
C GLN A 84 -2.28 -19.60 -5.76
N LEU A 85 -3.14 -18.90 -5.01
CA LEU A 85 -4.19 -18.07 -5.59
C LEU A 85 -3.63 -16.92 -6.43
N TYR A 86 -2.52 -16.31 -6.00
CA TYR A 86 -1.86 -15.24 -6.71
C TYR A 86 -1.33 -15.73 -8.07
N GLY A 87 -0.80 -16.95 -8.15
CA GLY A 87 -0.41 -17.55 -9.43
C GLY A 87 -1.58 -17.66 -10.42
N LEU A 88 -2.77 -18.07 -9.95
CA LEU A 88 -3.98 -18.11 -10.78
C LEU A 88 -4.44 -16.71 -11.19
N TYR A 89 -4.39 -15.75 -10.26
CA TYR A 89 -4.68 -14.35 -10.53
C TYR A 89 -3.76 -13.80 -11.63
N THR A 90 -2.44 -14.04 -11.55
CA THR A 90 -1.47 -13.58 -12.56
C THR A 90 -1.76 -14.18 -13.93
N ALA A 91 -2.07 -15.47 -14.00
CA ALA A 91 -2.42 -16.11 -15.28
C ALA A 91 -3.64 -15.45 -15.95
N LEU A 92 -4.69 -15.15 -15.17
CA LEU A 92 -5.88 -14.47 -15.68
C LEU A 92 -5.61 -12.99 -16.00
N HIS A 93 -4.87 -12.32 -15.13
CA HIS A 93 -4.42 -10.94 -15.33
C HIS A 93 -3.68 -10.81 -16.67
N ASP A 94 -2.73 -11.70 -16.94
CA ASP A 94 -1.94 -11.65 -18.17
C ASP A 94 -2.76 -12.04 -19.40
N TYR A 95 -3.66 -13.03 -19.25
CA TYR A 95 -4.56 -13.42 -20.33
C TYR A 95 -5.43 -12.26 -20.80
N PHE A 96 -6.06 -11.52 -19.88
CA PHE A 96 -6.92 -10.39 -20.23
C PHE A 96 -6.16 -9.07 -20.45
N GLY A 97 -5.01 -8.89 -19.81
CA GLY A 97 -4.26 -7.63 -19.80
C GLY A 97 -3.18 -7.54 -20.87
N TYR A 98 -2.52 -8.64 -21.20
CA TYR A 98 -1.40 -8.66 -22.16
C TYR A 98 -1.69 -9.49 -23.41
N GLN A 99 -2.29 -10.68 -23.25
CA GLN A 99 -2.53 -11.58 -24.39
C GLN A 99 -3.76 -11.16 -25.19
N ASN A 100 -4.83 -10.72 -24.51
CA ASN A 100 -6.10 -10.31 -25.12
C ASN A 100 -6.57 -8.94 -24.60
N PRO A 101 -5.75 -7.88 -24.70
CA PRO A 101 -6.00 -6.57 -24.07
C PRO A 101 -7.29 -5.88 -24.55
N ASP A 102 -7.81 -6.27 -25.71
CA ASP A 102 -8.98 -5.63 -26.32
C ASP A 102 -10.30 -6.30 -25.96
N TYR A 103 -10.31 -7.46 -25.31
CA TYR A 103 -11.56 -8.16 -24.97
C TYR A 103 -12.42 -7.31 -24.02
N MET A 104 -11.84 -6.84 -22.92
CA MET A 104 -12.55 -6.00 -21.96
C MET A 104 -12.98 -4.65 -22.56
N LYS A 105 -12.17 -4.07 -23.44
CA LYS A 105 -12.51 -2.81 -24.14
C LYS A 105 -13.66 -3.01 -25.13
N THR A 106 -13.62 -4.10 -25.90
CA THR A 106 -14.65 -4.47 -26.86
C THR A 106 -15.98 -4.68 -26.16
N LEU A 107 -16.00 -5.44 -25.06
CA LEU A 107 -17.21 -5.64 -24.25
C LEU A 107 -17.77 -4.31 -23.71
N LYS A 108 -16.89 -3.41 -23.25
CA LYS A 108 -17.30 -2.07 -22.78
C LYS A 108 -17.92 -1.24 -23.91
N ALA A 109 -17.36 -1.28 -25.12
CA ALA A 109 -17.90 -0.57 -26.28
C ALA A 109 -19.26 -1.13 -26.71
N LEU A 110 -19.42 -2.45 -26.72
CA LEU A 110 -20.68 -3.10 -27.07
C LEU A 110 -21.79 -2.83 -26.05
N ARG A 111 -21.48 -2.71 -24.76
CA ARG A 111 -22.46 -2.36 -23.71
C ARG A 111 -23.00 -0.93 -23.84
N SER A 112 -22.25 -0.04 -24.48
CA SER A 112 -22.62 1.37 -24.61
C SER A 112 -23.50 1.67 -25.83
N ASN A 113 -23.85 0.64 -26.62
CA ASN A 113 -24.86 0.68 -27.68
C ASN A 113 -26.16 0.01 -27.22
#